data_AF-A0A2S9KD63-F1
#
_entry.id   AF-A0A2S9KD63-F1
#
_cell.length_a   1.000
_cell.length_b   1.000
_cell.length_c   1.000
_cell.angle_alpha   90.00
_cell.angle_beta   90.00
_cell.angle_gamma   90.00
#
_symmetry.space_group_name_H-M   'P 1'
#
loop_
_entity.id
_entity.type
_entity.pdbx_description
1 polymer ?
#
loop_
_entity_poly.entity_id
_entity_poly.type
_entity_poly.pdbx_seq_one_letter_code
_entity_poly.pdbx_strand_id
1 'polypeptide(L)'
;MSLNEAAFRKLVAIYDGAGAGSERQVAAIAAIGRCGGDPAVAKLIKIYDGAGAGSARQTEAIKALGTAGGQTALQKLVSIYEGAGSGSERQIAAIWAIGEIGRHGRIELK
;
A
#
# COMPACT_ATOMS: atom_id res chain seq x y z
N MET A 1 -2.52 24.73 -4.48
CA MET A 1 -2.25 23.42 -3.83
C MET A 1 -3.49 23.03 -3.05
N SER A 2 -4.06 21.85 -3.30
CA SER A 2 -5.27 21.40 -2.59
C SER A 2 -4.93 20.90 -1.19
N LEU A 3 -5.93 20.86 -0.29
CA LEU A 3 -5.77 20.32 1.06
C LEU A 3 -5.30 18.84 1.04
N ASN A 4 -5.79 18.05 0.08
CA ASN A 4 -5.41 16.65 -0.09
C ASN A 4 -3.94 16.49 -0.49
N GLU A 5 -3.46 17.34 -1.41
CA GLU A 5 -2.05 17.35 -1.82
C GLU A 5 -1.13 17.78 -0.65
N ALA A 6 -1.58 18.73 0.18
CA ALA A 6 -0.88 19.14 1.40
C ALA A 6 -0.79 18.02 2.43
N ALA A 7 -1.90 17.33 2.69
CA ALA A 7 -1.95 16.19 3.59
C ALA A 7 -1.04 15.06 3.11
N PHE A 8 -1.12 14.70 1.82
CA PHE A 8 -0.27 13.67 1.21
C PHE A 8 1.22 14.00 1.36
N ARG A 9 1.64 15.22 0.98
CA ARG A 9 3.03 15.65 1.14
C ARG A 9 3.51 15.59 2.60
N LYS A 10 2.65 15.98 3.54
CA LYS A 10 2.99 15.92 4.97
C LYS A 10 3.18 14.48 5.44
N LEU A 11 2.34 13.55 5.00
CA LEU A 11 2.47 12.12 5.31
C LEU A 11 3.76 11.53 4.73
N VAL A 12 4.12 11.90 3.50
CA VAL A 12 5.39 11.50 2.89
C VAL A 12 6.58 12.00 3.71
N ALA A 13 6.57 13.27 4.13
CA ALA A 13 7.62 13.82 4.99
C ALA A 13 7.70 13.12 6.36
N ILE A 14 6.56 12.71 6.94
CA ILE A 14 6.53 11.93 8.18
C ILE A 14 7.17 10.56 7.96
N TYR A 15 6.86 9.88 6.85
CA TYR A 15 7.44 8.59 6.51
C TYR A 15 8.97 8.68 6.30
N ASP A 16 9.43 9.70 5.57
CA ASP A 16 10.84 9.88 5.23
C ASP A 16 11.67 10.31 6.46
N GLY A 17 11.08 11.06 7.39
CA GLY A 17 11.72 11.48 8.64
C GLY A 17 11.59 10.47 9.81
N ALA A 18 10.90 9.35 9.60
CA ALA A 18 10.72 8.32 10.62
C ALA A 18 11.87 7.30 10.58
N GLY A 19 12.29 6.81 11.75
CA GLY A 19 13.25 5.71 11.85
C GLY A 19 12.75 4.47 11.11
N ALA A 20 13.66 3.76 10.44
CA ALA A 20 13.33 2.59 9.66
C ALA A 20 12.63 1.52 10.52
N GLY A 21 11.42 1.11 10.13
CA GLY A 21 10.65 0.10 10.86
C GLY A 21 9.94 0.64 12.11
N SER A 22 10.00 1.95 12.39
CA SER A 22 9.26 2.54 13.50
C SER A 22 7.74 2.49 13.26
N GLU A 23 6.97 2.43 14.34
CA GLU A 23 5.50 2.46 14.28
C GLU A 23 4.99 3.71 13.57
N ARG A 24 5.66 4.85 13.74
CA ARG A 24 5.37 6.10 13.04
C ARG A 24 5.47 5.94 11.52
N GLN A 25 6.45 5.17 11.06
CA GLN A 25 6.64 4.90 9.64
C GLN A 25 5.52 4.01 9.11
N VAL A 26 5.14 2.96 9.85
CA VAL A 26 4.03 2.06 9.50
C VAL A 26 2.71 2.83 9.43
N ALA A 27 2.42 3.66 10.44
CA ALA A 27 1.22 4.51 10.46
C ALA A 27 1.16 5.47 9.25
N ALA A 28 2.31 6.03 8.84
CA ALA A 28 2.37 6.89 7.66
C ALA A 28 2.03 6.14 6.36
N ILE A 29 2.47 4.88 6.22
CA ILE A 29 2.14 4.03 5.05
C ILE A 29 0.64 3.80 4.98
N ALA A 30 0.02 3.41 6.10
CA ALA A 30 -1.42 3.19 6.18
C ALA A 30 -2.21 4.45 5.81
N ALA A 31 -1.80 5.61 6.34
CA ALA A 31 -2.43 6.89 6.05
C ALA A 31 -2.28 7.30 4.58
N ILE A 32 -1.11 7.03 3.95
CA ILE A 32 -0.90 7.24 2.51
C ILE A 32 -1.89 6.38 1.71
N GLY A 33 -2.12 5.12 2.09
CA GLY A 33 -3.12 4.27 1.45
C GLY A 33 -4.52 4.87 1.45
N ARG A 34 -4.92 5.51 2.56
CA ARG A 34 -6.22 6.17 2.68
C ARG A 34 -6.34 7.46 1.87
N CYS A 35 -5.23 8.13 1.54
CA CYS A 35 -5.27 9.26 0.61
C CYS A 35 -5.74 8.82 -0.78
N GLY A 36 -5.38 7.60 -1.19
CA GLY A 36 -5.71 7.06 -2.49
C GLY A 36 -5.13 7.86 -3.66
N GLY A 37 -5.55 7.48 -4.87
CA GLY A 37 -5.10 8.12 -6.11
C GLY A 37 -3.68 7.75 -6.53
N ASP A 38 -3.35 8.10 -7.78
CA ASP A 38 -2.10 7.68 -8.43
C ASP A 38 -0.82 8.08 -7.67
N PRO A 39 -0.70 9.28 -7.06
CA PRO A 39 0.50 9.65 -6.29
C PRO A 39 0.70 8.76 -5.06
N ALA A 40 -0.38 8.39 -4.36
CA ALA A 40 -0.31 7.51 -3.21
C ALA A 40 0.11 6.11 -3.63
N VAL A 41 -0.53 5.55 -4.66
CA VAL A 41 -0.18 4.24 -5.22
C VAL A 41 1.30 4.20 -5.64
N ALA A 42 1.77 5.22 -6.36
CA ALA A 42 3.16 5.31 -6.80
C ALA A 42 4.15 5.35 -5.61
N LYS A 43 3.85 6.11 -4.55
CA LYS A 43 4.70 6.13 -3.35
C LYS A 43 4.67 4.78 -2.62
N LEU A 44 3.51 4.13 -2.50
CA LEU A 44 3.39 2.83 -1.84
C LEU A 44 4.17 1.73 -2.57
N ILE A 45 4.17 1.73 -3.90
CA ILE A 45 4.99 0.81 -4.71
C ILE A 45 6.47 1.00 -4.38
N LYS A 46 6.96 2.25 -4.38
CA LYS A 46 8.35 2.56 -4.01
C LYS A 46 8.69 2.11 -2.60
N ILE A 47 7.77 2.28 -1.65
CA ILE A 47 7.94 1.84 -0.27
C ILE A 47 8.07 0.32 -0.20
N TYR A 48 7.23 -0.42 -0.93
CA TYR A 48 7.28 -1.88 -0.99
C TYR A 48 8.61 -2.37 -1.60
N ASP A 49 9.01 -1.80 -2.74
CA ASP A 49 10.23 -2.21 -3.47
C ASP A 49 11.52 -1.89 -2.69
N GLY A 50 11.51 -0.83 -1.88
CA GLY A 50 12.61 -0.46 -0.99
C GLY A 50 12.56 -1.09 0.41
N ALA A 51 11.55 -1.93 0.70
CA ALA A 51 11.42 -2.56 2.01
C ALA A 51 12.17 -3.90 2.06
N GLY A 52 12.81 -4.18 3.20
CA GLY A 52 13.38 -5.50 3.47
C GLY A 52 12.29 -6.58 3.47
N ALA A 53 12.62 -7.76 2.94
CA ALA A 53 11.70 -8.89 2.92
C ALA A 53 11.25 -9.25 4.34
N GLY A 54 9.94 -9.40 4.55
CA GLY A 54 9.36 -9.71 5.86
C GLY A 54 9.34 -8.53 6.85
N SER A 55 9.71 -7.32 6.42
CA SER A 55 9.58 -6.15 7.28
C SER A 55 8.13 -5.69 7.41
N ALA A 56 7.78 -5.09 8.56
CA ALA A 56 6.47 -4.49 8.78
C ALA A 56 6.11 -3.44 7.70
N ARG A 57 7.11 -2.71 7.20
CA ARG A 57 6.96 -1.77 6.08
C ARG A 57 6.47 -2.46 4.81
N GLN A 58 7.02 -3.63 4.50
CA GLN A 58 6.64 -4.39 3.31
C GLN A 58 5.18 -4.86 3.42
N THR A 59 4.82 -5.49 4.54
CA THR A 59 3.44 -5.98 4.75
C THR A 59 2.44 -4.82 4.74
N GLU A 60 2.75 -3.70 5.39
CA GLU A 60 1.83 -2.56 5.44
C GLU A 60 1.67 -1.90 4.06
N ALA A 61 2.73 -1.84 3.25
CA ALA A 61 2.62 -1.30 1.89
C ALA A 61 1.65 -2.12 1.02
N ILE A 62 1.63 -3.46 1.17
CA ILE A 62 0.69 -4.34 0.47
C ILE A 62 -0.75 -4.00 0.88
N LYS A 63 -1.02 -3.92 2.19
CA LYS A 63 -2.35 -3.58 2.71
C LYS A 63 -2.82 -2.20 2.23
N ALA A 64 -1.93 -1.21 2.32
CA ALA A 64 -2.21 0.16 1.90
C ALA A 64 -2.48 0.27 0.39
N LEU A 65 -1.83 -0.54 -0.45
CA LEU A 65 -2.15 -0.62 -1.89
C LEU A 65 -3.58 -1.13 -2.10
N GLY A 66 -4.02 -2.13 -1.33
CA GLY A 66 -5.40 -2.61 -1.35
C GLY A 66 -6.42 -1.54 -0.96
N THR A 67 -6.10 -0.73 0.05
CA THR A 67 -6.93 0.40 0.46
C THR A 67 -6.95 1.52 -0.57
N ALA A 68 -5.81 1.87 -1.16
CA ALA A 68 -5.70 2.93 -2.16
C ALA A 68 -6.46 2.58 -3.45
N GLY A 69 -6.44 1.30 -3.83
CA GLY A 69 -7.16 0.79 -5.00
C GLY A 69 -6.63 1.30 -6.33
N GLY A 70 -7.43 1.13 -7.37
CA GLY A 70 -7.08 1.49 -8.74
C GLY A 70 -6.33 0.39 -9.50
N GLN A 71 -6.28 0.54 -10.82
CA GLN A 71 -5.73 -0.47 -11.72
C GLN A 71 -4.24 -0.74 -11.48
N THR A 72 -3.45 0.32 -11.24
CA THR A 72 -2.01 0.20 -10.96
C THR A 72 -1.74 -0.55 -9.65
N ALA A 73 -2.53 -0.31 -8.61
CA ALA A 73 -2.40 -1.03 -7.35
C ALA A 73 -2.75 -2.51 -7.54
N LEU A 74 -3.84 -2.81 -8.25
CA LEU A 74 -4.25 -4.19 -8.56
C LEU A 74 -3.14 -4.94 -9.32
N GLN A 75 -2.58 -4.34 -10.37
CA GLN A 75 -1.49 -4.94 -11.14
C GLN A 75 -0.28 -5.27 -10.27
N LYS A 76 0.12 -4.33 -9.40
CA LYS A 76 1.23 -4.58 -8.47
C LYS A 76 0.90 -5.71 -7.49
N LEU A 77 -0.30 -5.74 -6.93
CA LEU A 77 -0.71 -6.78 -5.98
C LEU A 77 -0.75 -8.18 -6.62
N VAL A 78 -1.22 -8.30 -7.85
CA VAL A 78 -1.17 -9.56 -8.62
C VAL A 78 0.28 -10.01 -8.82
N SER A 79 1.16 -9.10 -9.25
CA SER A 79 2.59 -9.42 -9.40
C SER A 79 3.23 -9.87 -8.06
N ILE A 80 2.84 -9.25 -6.95
CA ILE A 80 3.30 -9.64 -5.61
C ILE A 80 2.82 -11.05 -5.26
N TYR A 81 1.56 -11.38 -5.54
CA TYR A 81 0.99 -12.71 -5.30
C TYR A 81 1.70 -13.79 -6.12
N GLU A 82 1.92 -13.56 -7.42
CA GLU A 82 2.58 -14.50 -8.32
C GLU A 82 4.07 -14.71 -7.99
N GLY A 83 4.74 -13.65 -7.54
CA GLY A 83 6.15 -13.70 -7.15
C GLY A 83 6.41 -14.14 -5.71
N ALA A 84 5.37 -14.35 -4.90
CA ALA A 84 5.52 -14.74 -3.50
C ALA A 84 5.56 -16.27 -3.33
N GLY A 85 6.37 -16.73 -2.37
CA GLY A 85 6.38 -18.14 -1.98
C GLY A 85 5.02 -18.56 -1.41
N SER A 86 4.61 -19.79 -1.70
CA SER A 86 3.34 -20.37 -1.25
C SER A 86 3.19 -20.28 0.26
N GLY A 87 2.07 -19.71 0.74
CA GLY A 87 1.76 -19.57 2.16
C GLY A 87 2.56 -18.49 2.89
N SER A 88 3.38 -17.70 2.18
CA SER A 88 4.10 -16.59 2.79
C SER A 88 3.15 -15.47 3.23
N GLU A 89 3.54 -14.71 4.26
CA GLU A 89 2.79 -13.55 4.74
C GLU A 89 2.53 -12.53 3.61
N ARG A 90 3.52 -12.34 2.73
CA ARG A 90 3.41 -11.49 1.54
C ARG A 90 2.30 -11.95 0.60
N GLN A 91 2.20 -13.26 0.36
CA GLN A 91 1.16 -13.82 -0.51
C GLN A 91 -0.23 -13.65 0.12
N ILE A 92 -0.36 -13.95 1.42
CA ILE A 92 -1.61 -13.80 2.16
C ILE A 92 -2.07 -12.33 2.20
N ALA A 93 -1.14 -11.40 2.46
CA ALA A 93 -1.42 -9.98 2.44
C ALA A 93 -1.89 -9.50 1.06
N ALA A 94 -1.29 -10.01 -0.03
CA ALA A 94 -1.70 -9.67 -1.39
C ALA A 94 -3.12 -10.16 -1.69
N ILE A 95 -3.48 -11.39 -1.30
CA ILE A 95 -4.83 -11.93 -1.44
C ILE A 95 -5.85 -11.02 -0.75
N TRP A 96 -5.59 -10.66 0.51
CA TRP A 96 -6.47 -9.78 1.28
C TRP A 96 -6.61 -8.40 0.62
N ALA A 97 -5.49 -7.81 0.21
CA ALA A 97 -5.47 -6.49 -0.41
C ALA A 97 -6.21 -6.46 -1.76
N ILE A 98 -6.12 -7.51 -2.57
CA ILE A 98 -6.88 -7.64 -3.82
C ILE A 98 -8.38 -7.67 -3.53
N GLY A 99 -8.80 -8.44 -2.51
CA GLY A 99 -10.19 -8.44 -2.05
C GLY A 99 -10.67 -7.06 -1.60
N GLU A 100 -9.81 -6.30 -0.91
CA GLU A 100 -10.11 -4.95 -0.45
C GLU A 100 -10.32 -3.95 -1.59
N ILE A 101 -9.56 -4.08 -2.69
CA ILE A 101 -9.82 -3.31 -3.92
C ILE A 101 -11.22 -3.61 -4.45
N GLY A 102 -11.60 -4.89 -4.52
CA GLY A 102 -12.93 -5.31 -4.96
C GLY A 102 -14.04 -4.76 -4.07
N ARG A 103 -13.84 -4.76 -2.75
CA ARG A 103 -14.79 -4.20 -1.77
C ARG A 103 -15.05 -2.71 -2.01
N HIS A 104 -14.02 -1.93 -2.27
CA HIS A 104 -14.16 -0.50 -2.57
C HIS A 104 -14.67 -0.24 -4.00
N GLY A 105 -14.37 -1.12 -4.94
CA GLY A 105 -14.69 -0.97 -6.36
C GLY A 105 -16.16 -1.15 -6.75
N ARG A 106 -17.08 -1.45 -5.80
CA ARG A 106 -18.48 -1.86 -6.08
C ARG A 106 -18.51 -2.89 -7.20
N ILE A 107 -18.16 -4.14 -6.90
CA ILE A 107 -18.48 -5.25 -7.79
C ILE A 107 -20.02 -5.35 -7.86
N GLU A 108 -20.64 -4.77 -8.88
CA GLU A 108 -22.01 -5.10 -9.26
C GLU A 108 -21.98 -6.51 -9.88
N LEU A 109 -22.08 -7.52 -9.02
CA LEU A 109 -22.37 -8.89 -9.46
C LEU A 109 -23.82 -8.87 -9.99
N LYS A 110 -23.97 -8.81 -11.31
CA LYS A 110 -25.25 -9.11 -11.98
C LYS A 110 -25.47 -10.61 -12.04
#